data_AF-A0A661Y373-F1
#
_entry.id   AF-A0A661Y373-F1
#
_cell.length_a   1.000
_cell.length_b   1.000
_cell.length_c   1.000
_cell.angle_alpha   90.00
_cell.angle_beta   90.00
_cell.angle_gamma   90.00
#
_symmetry.space_group_name_H-M   'P 1'
#
loop_
_entity.id
_entity.type
_entity.pdbx_description
1 polymer ?
#
loop_
_entity_poly.entity_id
_entity_poly.type
_entity_poly.pdbx_seq_one_letter_code
_entity_poly.pdbx_strand_id
1 'polypeptide(L)'
;METRFTLLLLFTISLNISAQFGVQQIISTEVNGAYSVVTADIDGDGDMDVISASYLDDKIAWYENTDGQGSFGVQQIISTNADE
;
A
#
# COMPACT_ATOMS: atom_id res chain seq x y z
N MET A 1 -29.02 -44.12 -27.18
CA MET A 1 -27.92 -44.14 -26.18
C MET A 1 -26.99 -43.02 -26.59
N GLU A 2 -27.13 -41.87 -25.95
CA GLU A 2 -26.68 -40.60 -26.51
C GLU A 2 -25.15 -40.48 -26.58
N THR A 3 -24.73 -39.90 -27.69
CA THR A 3 -23.36 -39.64 -28.15
C THR A 3 -22.56 -38.78 -27.18
N ARG A 4 -21.33 -39.22 -26.88
CA ARG A 4 -20.34 -38.44 -26.12
C ARG A 4 -19.95 -37.17 -26.91
N PHE A 5 -20.56 -36.04 -26.55
CA PHE A 5 -20.06 -34.71 -26.88
C PHE A 5 -19.44 -34.12 -25.62
N THR A 6 -18.11 -34.10 -25.54
CA THR A 6 -17.39 -33.29 -24.56
C THR A 6 -16.31 -32.53 -25.31
N LEU A 7 -16.73 -31.42 -25.92
CA LEU A 7 -15.86 -30.34 -26.32
C LEU A 7 -16.26 -29.13 -25.47
N LEU A 8 -15.45 -28.80 -24.47
CA LEU A 8 -15.41 -27.43 -23.95
C LEU A 8 -13.99 -26.88 -24.13
N LEU A 9 -13.89 -26.20 -25.26
CA LEU A 9 -13.06 -25.03 -25.58
C LEU A 9 -12.29 -24.40 -24.40
N LEU A 10 -10.96 -24.35 -24.55
CA LEU A 10 -10.02 -23.30 -24.14
C LEU A 10 -10.47 -22.35 -23.01
N PHE A 11 -9.85 -22.47 -21.84
CA PHE A 11 -9.60 -21.32 -20.97
C PHE A 11 -8.13 -21.32 -20.57
N THR A 12 -7.24 -21.21 -21.55
CA THR A 12 -6.03 -20.40 -21.30
C THR A 12 -6.54 -18.96 -21.16
N ILE A 13 -7.04 -18.59 -19.97
CA ILE A 13 -6.86 -17.21 -19.56
C ILE A 13 -5.35 -17.09 -19.49
N SER A 14 -4.74 -16.51 -20.53
CA SER A 14 -3.52 -15.77 -20.32
C SER A 14 -3.90 -14.75 -19.26
N LEU A 15 -3.63 -15.09 -18.00
CA LEU A 15 -3.86 -14.21 -16.87
C LEU A 15 -2.94 -13.04 -17.16
N ASN A 16 -3.50 -11.99 -17.76
CA ASN A 16 -2.80 -10.73 -17.97
C ASN A 16 -2.68 -10.11 -16.58
N ILE A 17 -1.86 -10.71 -15.71
CA ILE A 17 -1.30 -10.01 -14.56
C ILE A 17 -0.19 -9.14 -15.13
N SER A 18 -0.55 -8.18 -15.98
CA SER A 18 0.26 -6.98 -16.05
C SER A 18 0.00 -6.27 -14.73
N ALA A 19 1.04 -6.11 -13.91
CA ALA A 19 0.97 -5.24 -12.74
C ALA A 19 0.50 -3.86 -13.23
N GLN A 20 -0.74 -3.50 -12.91
CA GLN A 20 -1.32 -2.22 -13.25
C GLN A 20 -1.49 -1.43 -11.96
N PHE A 21 -0.99 -0.20 -11.94
CA PHE A 21 -1.27 0.70 -10.84
C PHE A 21 -2.77 0.97 -10.76
N GLY A 22 -3.30 0.92 -9.53
CA GLY A 22 -4.67 1.36 -9.24
C GLY A 22 -4.83 2.87 -9.38
N VAL A 23 -6.01 3.37 -9.00
CA VAL A 23 -6.22 4.81 -8.86
C VAL A 23 -5.34 5.37 -7.73
N GLN A 24 -5.02 6.67 -7.79
CA GLN A 24 -4.27 7.35 -6.73
C GLN A 24 -4.95 7.16 -5.38
N GLN A 25 -4.18 6.74 -4.39
CA GLN A 25 -4.57 6.76 -2.98
C GLN A 25 -3.75 7.84 -2.27
N ILE A 26 -4.44 8.67 -1.49
CA ILE A 26 -3.81 9.75 -0.72
C ILE A 26 -3.69 9.26 0.72
N ILE A 27 -2.46 9.10 1.19
CA ILE A 27 -2.18 8.75 2.59
C ILE A 27 -2.24 10.01 3.47
N SER A 28 -1.62 11.11 3.02
CA SER A 28 -1.66 12.39 3.73
C SER A 28 -1.37 13.56 2.81
N THR A 29 -2.03 14.69 3.08
CA THR A 29 -1.74 16.01 2.49
C THR A 29 -1.03 16.95 3.46
N GLU A 30 -0.82 16.53 4.70
CA GLU A 30 -0.33 17.38 5.80
C GLU A 30 1.20 17.38 5.93
N VAL A 31 1.89 16.60 5.10
CA VAL A 31 3.34 16.41 5.16
C VAL A 31 4.04 17.56 4.42
N ASN A 32 4.63 18.49 5.17
CA ASN A 32 5.34 19.61 4.57
C ASN A 32 6.83 19.30 4.39
N GLY A 33 7.30 19.31 3.14
CA GLY A 33 8.69 18.99 2.84
C GLY A 33 9.04 17.53 3.10
N ALA A 34 8.13 16.61 2.72
CA ALA A 34 8.41 15.17 2.71
C ALA A 34 9.76 14.90 2.01
N TYR A 35 10.69 14.31 2.74
CA TYR A 35 12.06 14.09 2.28
C TYR A 35 12.34 12.61 2.01
N SER A 36 11.81 11.72 2.86
CA SER A 36 11.96 10.27 2.72
C SER A 36 10.67 9.56 3.11
N VAL A 37 10.43 8.42 2.47
CA VAL A 37 9.34 7.50 2.78
C VAL A 37 9.90 6.09 2.82
N VAL A 38 9.55 5.33 3.84
CA VAL A 38 9.89 3.91 3.98
C VAL A 38 8.65 3.10 4.32
N THR A 39 8.70 1.80 4.03
CA THR A 39 7.65 0.85 4.39
C THR A 39 8.22 -0.26 5.26
N ALA A 40 7.48 -0.64 6.28
CA ALA A 40 7.78 -1.75 7.18
C ALA A 40 6.47 -2.22 7.82
N ASP A 41 6.38 -3.49 8.19
CA ASP A 41 5.34 -3.99 9.09
C ASP A 41 5.72 -3.59 10.52
N ILE A 42 5.11 -2.52 11.04
CA ILE A 42 5.55 -1.85 12.29
C ILE A 42 4.84 -2.43 13.50
N ASP A 43 3.59 -2.84 13.36
CA ASP A 43 2.77 -3.40 14.43
C ASP A 43 2.74 -4.95 14.45
N GLY A 44 3.27 -5.60 13.41
CA GLY A 44 3.48 -7.04 13.35
C GLY A 44 2.25 -7.83 12.89
N ASP A 45 1.31 -7.18 12.21
CA ASP A 45 0.10 -7.82 11.69
C ASP A 45 0.28 -8.45 10.29
N GLY A 46 1.41 -8.17 9.64
CA GLY A 46 1.78 -8.68 8.32
C GLY A 46 1.49 -7.73 7.17
N ASP A 47 0.92 -6.56 7.44
CA ASP A 47 0.65 -5.53 6.45
C ASP A 47 1.78 -4.49 6.41
N MET A 48 2.16 -4.09 5.20
CA MET A 48 3.22 -3.09 5.04
C MET A 48 2.67 -1.69 5.32
N ASP A 49 3.15 -1.06 6.38
CA ASP A 49 2.84 0.32 6.75
C ASP A 49 3.72 1.33 6.01
N VAL A 50 3.46 2.61 6.25
CA VAL A 50 4.24 3.73 5.71
C VAL A 50 4.76 4.63 6.83
N ILE A 51 6.05 4.97 6.78
CA ILE A 51 6.65 6.06 7.56
C ILE A 51 7.12 7.16 6.62
N SER A 52 6.82 8.41 6.96
CA SER A 52 7.40 9.58 6.32
C SER A 52 8.36 10.31 7.26
N ALA A 53 9.43 10.86 6.68
CA ALA A 53 10.28 11.86 7.30
C ALA A 53 10.14 13.17 6.51
N SER A 54 9.87 14.27 7.21
CA SER A 54 9.58 15.55 6.58
C SER A 54 10.39 16.67 7.22
N TYR A 55 11.13 17.37 6.36
CA TYR A 55 12.15 18.32 6.76
C TYR A 55 11.58 19.70 7.11
N LEU A 56 10.47 20.12 6.50
CA LEU A 56 9.93 21.47 6.73
C LEU A 56 8.95 21.55 7.91
N ASP A 57 8.27 20.46 8.26
CA ASP A 57 7.45 20.36 9.47
C ASP A 57 8.10 19.56 10.60
N ASP A 58 9.36 19.14 10.41
CA ASP A 58 10.24 18.50 11.39
C ASP A 58 9.64 17.25 12.04
N LYS A 59 9.06 16.35 11.23
CA LYS A 59 8.32 15.17 11.73
C LYS A 59 8.81 13.85 11.16
N ILE A 60 8.76 12.85 12.03
CA ILE A 60 8.64 11.44 11.65
C ILE A 60 7.22 11.01 11.93
N ALA A 61 6.50 10.55 10.91
CA ALA A 61 5.09 10.15 11.02
C ALA A 61 4.85 8.75 10.47
N TRP A 62 3.96 8.00 11.12
CA TRP A 62 3.54 6.66 10.73
C TRP A 62 2.07 6.65 10.32
N TYR A 63 1.78 5.83 9.31
CA TYR A 63 0.47 5.57 8.75
C TYR A 63 0.30 4.04 8.67
N GLU A 64 -0.54 3.51 9.56
CA GLU A 64 -0.90 2.09 9.64
C GLU A 64 -1.72 1.67 8.41
N ASN A 65 -1.38 0.55 7.79
CA ASN A 65 -2.16 -0.06 6.72
C ASN A 65 -3.16 -1.06 7.28
N THR A 66 -4.33 -0.57 7.67
CA THR A 66 -5.32 -1.30 8.48
C THR A 66 -5.98 -2.53 7.82
N ASP A 67 -5.74 -2.77 6.53
CA ASP A 67 -6.41 -3.84 5.77
C ASP A 67 -5.51 -4.59 4.78
N GLY A 68 -4.21 -4.30 4.78
CA GLY A 68 -3.25 -4.89 3.83
C GLY A 68 -3.46 -4.49 2.37
N GLN A 69 -4.43 -3.64 2.07
CA GLN A 69 -4.86 -3.26 0.73
C GLN A 69 -4.73 -1.76 0.46
N GLY A 70 -4.15 -1.01 1.41
CA GLY A 70 -3.85 0.40 1.28
C GLY A 70 -4.89 1.32 1.91
N SER A 71 -5.73 0.82 2.81
CA SER A 71 -6.56 1.67 3.68
C SER A 71 -5.72 2.13 4.86
N PHE A 72 -5.19 3.36 4.78
CA PHE A 72 -4.33 3.91 5.81
C PHE A 72 -5.11 4.61 6.93
N GLY A 73 -4.67 4.39 8.16
CA GLY A 73 -5.17 5.07 9.35
C GLY A 73 -4.80 6.55 9.43
N VAL A 74 -5.20 7.20 10.53
CA VAL A 74 -4.82 8.60 10.80
C VAL A 74 -3.32 8.71 11.08
N GLN A 75 -2.75 9.88 10.78
CA GLN A 75 -1.34 10.17 11.04
C GLN A 75 -1.01 9.99 12.53
N GLN A 76 0.00 9.17 12.81
CA GLN A 76 0.61 9.04 14.13
C GLN A 76 1.97 9.74 14.13
N ILE A 77 2.19 10.70 15.02
CA ILE A 77 3.48 11.40 15.13
C ILE A 77 4.41 10.58 16.01
N ILE A 78 5.50 10.08 15.42
CA ILE A 78 6.56 9.35 16.12
C ILE A 78 7.53 10.33 16.76
N SER A 79 7.96 11.34 15.99
CA SER A 79 8.90 12.36 16.44
C SER A 79 8.53 13.72 15.85
N THR A 80 8.80 14.78 16.60
CA THR A 80 8.78 16.18 16.14
C THR A 80 10.19 16.76 16.05
N ASN A 81 11.16 15.88 15.82
CA ASN A 81 12.53 16.20 15.45
C ASN A 81 12.97 15.14 14.44
N ALA A 82 13.01 15.53 13.17
CA ALA A 82 13.37 14.70 12.03
C ALA A 82 14.84 14.85 11.62
N ASP A 83 15.58 15.75 12.27
CA ASP A 83 16.97 16.09 11.97
C ASP A 83 18.01 15.27 12.77
N GLU A 84 17.58 14.38 13.68
CA GLU A 84 18.48 13.51 14.49
C GLU A 84 18.93 12.22 13.79
#